data_AF-A0A8J6RB45-F1
#
_entry.id   AF-A0A8J6RB45-F1
#
_cell.length_a   1.000
_cell.length_b   1.000
_cell.length_c   1.000
_cell.angle_alpha   90.00
_cell.angle_beta   90.00
_cell.angle_gamma   90.00
#
_symmetry.space_group_name_H-M   'P 1'
#
loop_
_entity.id
_entity.type
_entity.pdbx_description
1 polymer ?
#
loop_
_entity_poly.entity_id
_entity_poly.type
_entity_poly.pdbx_seq_one_letter_code
_entity_poly.pdbx_strand_id
1 'polypeptide(L)'
;MAKQTAQLLLKISSELDLDAEELEQLTQQLREELLELDVESVNLVRAGEAPKGAKVGDPISWGTILVTLLAAGGVVTTLINAIQSWLARDERRSIIMEINGDKLQITGVSSKEQQQLIDAWIDRHTKS
;
A
#
# COMPACT_ATOMS: atom_id res chain seq x y z
N MET A 1 -22.40 16.15 -5.03
CA MET A 1 -20.98 16.09 -5.44
C MET A 1 -20.50 14.67 -5.15
N ALA A 2 -19.96 13.93 -6.12
CA ALA A 2 -19.38 12.62 -5.86
C ALA A 2 -18.06 12.80 -5.10
N LYS A 3 -17.87 12.06 -4.00
CA LYS A 3 -16.59 12.03 -3.27
C LYS A 3 -15.57 11.34 -4.19
N GLN A 4 -14.55 12.06 -4.66
CA GLN A 4 -13.48 11.43 -5.46
C GLN A 4 -12.62 10.60 -4.50
N THR A 5 -12.47 9.31 -4.79
CA THR A 5 -11.71 8.37 -3.98
C THR A 5 -10.59 7.76 -4.79
N ALA A 6 -9.43 7.55 -4.18
CA ALA A 6 -8.33 6.79 -4.75
C ALA A 6 -8.27 5.40 -4.11
N GLN A 7 -8.02 4.37 -4.91
CA GLN A 7 -7.82 3.00 -4.43
C GLN A 7 -6.34 2.66 -4.56
N LEU A 8 -5.74 2.20 -3.46
CA LEU A 8 -4.36 1.73 -3.40
C LEU A 8 -4.35 0.27 -3.00
N LEU A 9 -3.55 -0.51 -3.71
CA LEU A 9 -3.21 -1.86 -3.30
C LEU A 9 -1.83 -1.85 -2.66
N LEU A 10 -1.73 -2.46 -1.49
CA LEU A 10 -0.50 -2.67 -0.76
C LEU A 10 -0.24 -4.16 -0.71
N LYS A 11 0.88 -4.61 -1.26
CA LYS A 11 1.32 -5.99 -1.19
C LYS A 11 2.60 -6.08 -0.36
N ILE A 12 2.54 -6.86 0.72
CA ILE A 12 3.72 -7.15 1.54
C ILE A 12 4.67 -8.02 0.74
N SER A 13 5.94 -7.66 0.74
CA SER A 13 7.04 -8.39 0.11
C SER A 13 8.19 -8.49 1.10
N SER A 14 8.94 -9.59 1.03
CA SER A 14 10.06 -9.87 1.92
C SER A 14 11.18 -10.55 1.14
N GLU A 15 12.43 -10.28 1.50
CA GLU A 15 13.59 -11.00 0.95
C GLU A 15 13.63 -12.45 1.44
N LEU A 16 13.00 -12.74 2.57
CA LEU A 16 12.80 -14.10 3.09
C LEU A 16 11.42 -14.62 2.69
N ASP A 17 11.36 -15.92 2.41
CA ASP A 17 10.10 -16.63 2.26
C ASP A 17 9.35 -16.60 3.60
N LEU A 18 8.27 -15.84 3.63
CA LEU A 18 7.33 -15.82 4.75
C LEU A 18 6.35 -16.97 4.59
N ASP A 19 6.09 -17.71 5.66
CA ASP A 19 5.00 -18.65 5.64
C ASP A 19 3.63 -17.94 5.66
N ALA A 20 2.55 -18.70 5.49
CA ALA A 20 1.21 -18.14 5.41
C ALA A 20 0.76 -17.49 6.74
N GLU A 21 1.19 -18.02 7.89
CA GLU A 21 0.82 -17.52 9.21
C GLU A 21 1.57 -16.22 9.51
N GLU A 22 2.87 -16.18 9.23
CA GLU A 22 3.70 -14.98 9.35
C GLU A 22 3.18 -13.85 8.46
N LEU A 23 2.86 -14.18 7.19
CA LEU A 23 2.32 -13.20 6.25
C LEU A 23 0.94 -12.68 6.71
N GLU A 24 0.07 -13.54 7.22
CA GLU A 24 -1.23 -13.13 7.76
C GLU A 24 -1.05 -12.20 8.96
N GLN A 25 -0.18 -12.55 9.92
CA GLN A 25 0.10 -11.71 11.09
C GLN A 25 0.64 -10.33 10.70
N LEU A 26 1.60 -10.27 9.78
CA LEU A 26 2.14 -9.01 9.25
C LEU A 26 1.06 -8.18 8.54
N THR A 27 0.18 -8.84 7.80
CA THR A 27 -0.93 -8.17 7.10
C THR A 27 -1.94 -7.58 8.08
N GLN A 28 -2.27 -8.31 9.16
CA GLN A 28 -3.16 -7.79 10.20
C GLN A 28 -2.53 -6.62 10.95
N GLN A 29 -1.25 -6.74 11.33
CA GLN A 29 -0.53 -5.66 12.02
C GLN A 29 -0.52 -4.39 11.17
N LEU A 30 -0.16 -4.49 9.89
CA LEU A 30 -0.16 -3.35 8.99
C LEU A 30 -1.58 -2.77 8.87
N ARG A 31 -2.60 -3.62 8.69
CA ARG A 31 -3.99 -3.16 8.60
C ARG A 31 -4.43 -2.37 9.83
N GLU A 32 -4.09 -2.81 11.03
CA GLU A 32 -4.41 -2.12 12.28
C GLU A 32 -3.82 -0.70 12.29
N GLU A 33 -2.55 -0.56 11.91
CA GLU A 33 -1.90 0.76 11.83
C GLU A 33 -2.53 1.66 10.77
N LEU A 34 -2.93 1.10 9.63
CA LEU A 34 -3.58 1.85 8.56
C LEU A 34 -5.00 2.31 8.94
N LEU A 35 -5.69 1.59 9.82
CA LEU A 35 -7.01 1.98 10.32
C LEU A 35 -6.98 3.14 11.30
N GLU A 36 -5.81 3.45 11.88
CA GLU A 36 -5.62 4.64 12.72
C GLU A 36 -5.50 5.92 11.88
N LEU A 37 -5.30 5.79 10.57
CA LEU A 37 -5.22 6.92 9.64
C LEU A 37 -6.61 7.39 9.21
N ASP A 38 -6.72 8.66 8.81
CA ASP A 38 -7.96 9.25 8.25
C ASP A 38 -8.20 8.80 6.81
N VAL A 39 -8.41 7.49 6.64
CA VAL A 39 -8.69 6.81 5.36
C VAL A 39 -10.16 6.39 5.31
N GLU A 40 -10.73 6.29 4.11
CA GLU A 40 -12.14 5.92 3.95
C GLU A 40 -12.38 4.44 4.31
N SER A 41 -11.45 3.54 3.93
CA SER A 41 -11.50 2.13 4.35
C SER A 41 -10.17 1.40 4.16
N VAL A 42 -9.97 0.34 4.95
CA VAL A 42 -8.83 -0.59 4.85
C VAL A 42 -9.36 -2.04 4.86
N ASN A 43 -9.31 -2.70 3.71
CA ASN A 43 -9.86 -4.03 3.51
C ASN A 43 -8.76 -5.03 3.14
N LEU A 44 -8.83 -6.23 3.70
CA LEU A 44 -7.96 -7.33 3.26
C LEU A 44 -8.49 -7.87 1.94
N VAL A 45 -7.63 -8.03 0.95
CA VAL A 45 -8.02 -8.63 -0.33
C VAL A 45 -7.85 -10.13 -0.22
N ARG A 46 -8.96 -10.87 -0.30
CA ARG A 46 -8.95 -12.33 -0.30
C ARG A 46 -8.76 -12.85 -1.72
N ALA A 47 -8.10 -14.01 -1.85
CA ALA A 47 -7.92 -14.66 -3.15
C ALA A 47 -9.28 -14.86 -3.83
N GLY A 48 -9.48 -14.22 -4.98
CA GLY A 48 -10.73 -14.28 -5.78
C GLY A 48 -11.48 -12.96 -5.92
N GLU A 49 -11.20 -11.95 -5.08
CA GLU A 49 -11.85 -10.63 -5.16
C GLU A 49 -10.92 -9.60 -5.80
N ALA A 50 -10.90 -9.53 -7.13
CA ALA A 50 -10.15 -8.50 -7.85
C ALA A 50 -10.76 -7.10 -7.62
N PRO A 51 -9.98 -6.11 -7.15
CA PRO A 51 -10.39 -4.72 -7.12
C PRO A 51 -10.75 -4.24 -8.53
N LYS A 52 -11.70 -3.31 -8.64
CA LYS A 52 -12.07 -2.70 -9.93
C LYS A 52 -10.85 -1.97 -10.51
N GLY A 53 -10.25 -2.51 -11.56
CA GLY A 53 -9.06 -1.96 -12.22
C GLY A 53 -7.83 -2.86 -12.16
N ALA A 54 -7.84 -3.91 -11.33
CA ALA A 54 -6.81 -4.95 -11.38
C ALA A 54 -6.90 -5.72 -12.70
N LYS A 55 -5.76 -5.98 -13.34
CA LYS A 55 -5.73 -6.76 -14.59
C LYS A 55 -6.27 -8.16 -14.34
N VAL A 56 -7.17 -8.61 -15.22
CA VAL A 56 -7.68 -9.99 -15.22
C VAL A 56 -6.48 -10.92 -15.42
N GLY A 57 -6.10 -11.65 -14.37
CA GLY A 57 -5.02 -12.64 -14.40
C GLY A 57 -3.87 -12.40 -13.41
N ASP A 58 -3.81 -11.25 -12.71
CA ASP A 58 -2.83 -11.09 -11.63
C ASP A 58 -3.32 -11.92 -10.42
N PRO A 59 -2.58 -12.96 -9.98
CA PRO A 59 -2.95 -13.74 -8.81
C PRO A 59 -2.91 -12.81 -7.60
N ILE A 60 -4.08 -12.48 -7.04
CA ILE A 60 -4.14 -11.79 -5.75
C ILE A 60 -3.47 -12.71 -4.75
N SER A 61 -2.24 -12.35 -4.43
CA SER A 61 -1.40 -13.07 -3.51
C SER A 61 -1.88 -12.74 -2.10
N TRP A 62 -1.76 -13.71 -1.21
CA TRP A 62 -1.93 -13.49 0.22
C TRP A 62 -1.07 -12.29 0.66
N GLY A 63 -1.52 -11.56 1.68
CA GLY A 63 -0.84 -10.34 2.15
C GLY A 63 -1.07 -9.08 1.31
N THR A 64 -2.26 -8.97 0.70
CA THR A 64 -2.69 -7.77 -0.03
C THR A 64 -3.75 -7.00 0.76
N ILE A 65 -3.57 -5.68 0.88
CA ILE A 65 -4.49 -4.74 1.53
C ILE A 65 -4.97 -3.72 0.49
N LEU A 66 -6.28 -3.54 0.40
CA LEU A 66 -6.92 -2.46 -0.38
C LEU A 66 -7.24 -1.30 0.55
N VAL A 67 -6.63 -0.16 0.29
CA VAL A 67 -6.88 1.10 0.99
C VAL A 67 -7.67 2.03 0.08
N THR A 68 -8.79 2.55 0.59
CA THR A 68 -9.54 3.61 -0.09
C THR A 68 -9.25 4.94 0.60
N LEU A 69 -8.74 5.90 -0.16
CA LEU A 69 -8.45 7.24 0.32
C LEU A 69 -9.49 8.22 -0.18
N LEU A 70 -9.76 9.22 0.63
CA LEU A 70 -10.44 10.43 0.18
C LEU A 70 -9.45 11.30 -0.60
N ALA A 71 -9.91 11.94 -1.68
CA ALA A 71 -9.10 12.84 -2.51
C ALA A 71 -8.79 14.18 -1.79
N ALA A 72 -8.27 14.11 -0.57
CA ALA A 72 -7.64 15.21 0.14
C ALA A 72 -6.12 15.03 0.02
N GLY A 73 -5.43 15.96 -0.64
CA GLY A 73 -4.06 15.82 -1.14
C GLY A 73 -2.93 15.57 -0.12
N GLY A 74 -3.22 15.28 1.15
CA GLY A 74 -2.24 14.93 2.18
C GLY A 74 -2.28 13.47 2.66
N VAL A 75 -3.37 12.73 2.41
CA VAL A 75 -3.56 11.40 3.02
C VAL A 75 -2.57 10.36 2.46
N VAL A 76 -2.18 10.48 1.18
CA VAL A 76 -1.19 9.58 0.55
C VAL A 76 0.18 9.69 1.23
N THR A 77 0.62 10.91 1.56
CA THR A 77 1.90 11.14 2.26
C THR A 77 1.87 10.54 3.66
N THR A 78 0.78 10.74 4.41
CA THR A 78 0.60 10.12 5.73
C THR A 78 0.62 8.60 5.65
N LEU A 79 -0.05 8.02 4.65
CA LEU A 79 -0.04 6.58 4.39
C LEU A 79 1.38 6.04 4.14
N ILE A 80 2.16 6.73 3.30
CA ILE A 80 3.55 6.33 2.99
C ILE A 80 4.43 6.40 4.23
N ASN A 81 4.29 7.46 5.04
CA ASN A 81 5.04 7.59 6.29
C ASN A 81 4.70 6.47 7.29
N ALA A 82 3.42 6.10 7.41
CA ALA A 82 3.00 4.98 8.25
C ALA A 82 3.61 3.65 7.76
N ILE A 83 3.58 3.41 6.43
CA ILE A 83 4.20 2.24 5.81
C ILE A 83 5.72 2.21 6.08
N GLN A 84 6.42 3.32 5.89
CA GLN A 84 7.86 3.39 6.15
C GLN A 84 8.18 3.13 7.63
N SER A 85 7.37 3.66 8.55
CA SER A 85 7.52 3.41 9.99
C SER A 85 7.30 1.94 10.35
N TRP A 86 6.28 1.30 9.76
CA TRP A 86 6.04 -0.13 9.92
C TRP A 86 7.20 -0.97 9.36
N LEU A 87 7.69 -0.62 8.17
CA LEU A 87 8.80 -1.29 7.50
C LEU A 87 10.12 -1.13 8.25
N ALA A 88 10.38 0.02 8.88
CA ALA A 88 11.60 0.27 9.65
C ALA A 88 11.82 -0.71 10.82
N ARG A 89 10.79 -1.47 11.23
CA ARG A 89 10.91 -2.50 12.28
C ARG A 89 11.64 -3.76 11.82
N ASP A 90 11.79 -3.97 10.52
CA ASP A 90 12.57 -5.06 9.91
C ASP A 90 12.80 -4.72 8.43
N GLU A 91 14.07 -4.41 8.15
CA GLU A 91 14.60 -3.91 6.89
C GLU A 91 14.51 -4.89 5.71
N ARG A 92 14.28 -6.18 5.98
CA ARG A 92 14.11 -7.21 4.94
C ARG A 92 12.73 -7.17 4.28
N ARG A 93 11.83 -6.34 4.81
CA ARG A 93 10.46 -6.18 4.30
C ARG A 93 10.38 -4.96 3.39
N SER A 94 9.49 -5.05 2.42
CA SER A 94 9.08 -3.96 1.56
C SER A 94 7.59 -4.05 1.25
N ILE A 95 7.01 -2.96 0.76
CA ILE A 95 5.64 -2.94 0.26
C ILE A 95 5.66 -2.53 -1.20
N ILE A 96 4.97 -3.29 -2.04
CA ILE A 96 4.61 -2.85 -3.39
C ILE A 96 3.27 -2.12 -3.28
N MET A 97 3.28 -0.83 -3.56
CA MET A 97 2.10 0.02 -3.64
C MET A 97 1.66 0.15 -5.10
N GLU A 98 0.37 0.03 -5.38
CA GLU A 98 -0.19 0.15 -6.72
C GLU A 98 -1.41 1.08 -6.75
N ILE A 99 -1.43 2.00 -7.72
CA ILE A 99 -2.57 2.85 -8.06
C ILE A 99 -2.79 2.79 -9.57
N ASN A 100 -4.00 2.46 -10.02
CA ASN A 100 -4.36 2.45 -11.46
C ASN A 100 -3.36 1.66 -12.34
N GLY A 101 -2.72 0.62 -11.80
CA GLY A 101 -1.69 -0.17 -12.48
C GLY A 101 -0.26 0.39 -12.44
N ASP A 102 -0.05 1.60 -11.90
CA ASP A 102 1.29 2.14 -11.63
C ASP A 102 1.79 1.63 -10.27
N LYS A 103 2.98 1.01 -10.25
CA LYS A 103 3.55 0.31 -9.09
C LYS A 103 4.77 1.04 -8.56
N LEU A 104 4.86 1.16 -7.24
CA LEU A 104 6.00 1.74 -6.53
C LEU A 104 6.40 0.85 -5.36
N GLN A 105 7.68 0.51 -5.26
CA GLN A 105 8.22 -0.23 -4.11
C GLN A 105 8.67 0.73 -3.01
N ILE A 106 8.18 0.49 -1.79
CA ILE A 106 8.52 1.23 -0.57
C ILE A 106 9.34 0.33 0.34
N THR A 107 10.43 0.86 0.88
CA THR A 107 11.30 0.23 1.87
C THR A 107 11.31 1.08 3.15
N GLY A 108 11.68 0.48 4.29
CA GLY A 108 11.70 1.19 5.58
C GLY A 108 12.76 2.28 5.66
N VAL A 109 13.90 2.06 5.01
CA VAL A 109 14.95 3.08 4.84
C VAL A 109 14.96 3.49 3.38
N SER A 110 14.55 4.74 3.11
CA SER A 110 14.53 5.29 1.76
C SER A 110 15.78 6.15 1.50
N SER A 111 16.43 5.90 0.36
CA SER A 111 17.48 6.80 -0.13
C SER A 111 16.88 8.13 -0.60
N LYS A 112 17.71 9.17 -0.76
CA LYS A 112 17.25 10.45 -1.33
C LYS A 112 16.62 10.27 -2.73
N GLU A 113 17.18 9.37 -3.53
CA GLU A 113 16.66 9.05 -4.87
C GLU A 113 15.29 8.36 -4.77
N GLN A 114 15.12 7.42 -3.83
CA GLN A 114 13.84 6.76 -3.60
C GLN A 114 12.79 7.75 -3.10
N GLN A 115 13.15 8.71 -2.24
CA GLN A 115 12.24 9.76 -1.81
C GLN A 115 11.77 10.62 -2.99
N GLN A 116 12.67 10.98 -3.92
CA GLN A 116 12.28 11.71 -5.12
C GLN A 116 11.34 10.92 -6.03
N LEU A 117 11.53 9.59 -6.13
CA LEU A 117 10.61 8.71 -6.86
C LEU A 117 9.24 8.63 -6.18
N ILE A 118 9.22 8.54 -4.85
CA ILE A 118 7.99 8.59 -4.05
C ILE A 118 7.25 9.90 -4.32
N ASP A 119 7.92 11.05 -4.18
CA ASP A 119 7.31 12.36 -4.36
C ASP A 119 6.75 12.53 -5.77
N ALA A 120 7.52 12.12 -6.80
CA ALA A 120 7.07 12.18 -8.19
C ALA A 120 5.87 11.27 -8.48
N TRP A 121 5.81 10.11 -7.82
CA TRP A 121 4.69 9.18 -7.95
C TRP A 121 3.44 9.71 -7.26
N ILE A 122 3.56 10.32 -6.07
CA ILE A 122 2.44 11.01 -5.40
C ILE A 122 1.90 12.13 -6.30
N ASP A 123 2.78 12.98 -6.82
CA ASP A 123 2.41 14.11 -7.69
C ASP A 123 1.61 13.66 -8.92
N ARG A 124 2.00 12.54 -9.53
CA ARG A 124 1.33 11.98 -10.72
C ARG A 124 -0.11 11.53 -10.42
N HIS A 125 -0.38 11.05 -9.21
CA HIS A 125 -1.67 10.45 -8.83
C HIS A 125 -2.56 11.37 -8.01
N THR A 126 -2.03 12.49 -7.51
CA THR A 126 -2.78 13.49 -6.73
C THR A 126 -3.11 14.75 -7.52
N LYS A 127 -2.37 15.05 -8.61
CA LYS A 127 -2.75 16.11 -9.56
C LYS A 127 -3.90 15.61 -10.44
N SER A 128 -5.14 15.88 -10.01
CA SER A 128 -6.35 15.81 -10.82
C SER A 128 -7.12 17.11 -10.74
#